data_AF-A0A933RZH6-F1
#
_entry.id   AF-A0A933RZH6-F1
#
_cell.length_a   1.000
_cell.length_b   1.000
_cell.length_c   1.000
_cell.angle_alpha   90.00
_cell.angle_beta   90.00
_cell.angle_gamma   90.00
#
_symmetry.space_group_name_H-M   'P 1'
#
loop_
_entity.id
_entity.type
_entity.pdbx_description
1 polymer ?
#
loop_
_entity_poly.entity_id
_entity_poly.type
_entity_poly.pdbx_seq_one_letter_code
_entity_poly.pdbx_strand_id
1 'polypeptide(L)'
;MSSVDLPADELTAEAERVLRICTACMYCDGLCPVFPAIDNTHQFKLSDLNYLANLCHNCKGCWYACQYTPPHPFAVNLPATLAAVRQRSYRDYLWPRWLGRAFRSPAVGIAATVGFVVLATLAIVLMCTPPAALFGADDREGAFYRVVPWSIMAGAAGASLLWAMACIALATVRFWRDIAPDVPKRAMLRAVAPALRDIVTLRHLGGGGPGCNDVGERTSQQRRWAHHVMVAGFAGTVLSTATAAIYHHALGVAAPYPLTSLPVLLGLVGGVAMLAGIGGLLGLEFRADKEPSDPREVRLNVAFLVLLALVTLSGVAVLALRGTAAMGLLLTGHLGLVFGFFLVLPFSKAVHAPFRAAALLRAAAEKAAARPRGKPDRG
;
A
#
# COMPACT_ATOMS: atom_id res chain seq x y z
N MET A 1 -1.69 -17.26 23.91
CA MET A 1 -1.44 -15.81 23.77
C MET A 1 -1.40 -15.48 22.30
N SER A 2 -2.12 -14.45 21.86
CA SER A 2 -2.01 -13.98 20.47
C SER A 2 -0.68 -13.24 20.31
N SER A 3 0.05 -13.47 19.21
CA SER A 3 1.36 -12.83 18.91
C SER A 3 1.30 -11.30 18.80
N VAL A 4 0.10 -10.73 18.94
CA VAL A 4 -0.27 -9.34 18.70
C VAL A 4 0.24 -8.38 19.78
N ASP A 5 0.48 -8.84 21.01
CA ASP A 5 0.84 -7.98 22.15
C ASP A 5 2.23 -8.28 22.75
N LEU A 6 3.04 -9.08 22.05
CA LEU A 6 4.39 -9.41 22.51
C LEU A 6 5.29 -8.16 22.52
N PRO A 7 6.09 -7.96 23.58
CA PRO A 7 7.28 -7.12 23.56
C PRO A 7 8.16 -7.38 22.33
N ALA A 8 8.98 -6.39 21.94
CA ALA A 8 9.72 -6.45 20.69
C ALA A 8 10.72 -7.62 20.62
N ASP A 9 11.39 -7.90 21.73
CA ASP A 9 12.26 -9.05 21.93
C ASP A 9 11.50 -10.38 21.87
N GLU A 10 10.35 -10.48 22.53
CA GLU A 10 9.49 -11.67 22.48
C GLU A 10 8.95 -11.95 21.06
N LEU A 11 8.55 -10.92 20.31
CA LEU A 11 8.10 -11.05 18.93
C LEU A 11 9.23 -11.56 18.01
N THR A 12 10.46 -11.07 18.22
CA THR A 12 11.63 -11.55 17.48
C THR A 12 11.91 -13.02 17.80
N ALA A 13 11.88 -13.40 19.08
CA ALA A 13 12.10 -14.77 19.51
C ALA A 13 11.02 -15.72 18.97
N GLU A 14 9.75 -15.29 18.96
CA GLU A 14 8.65 -16.09 18.41
C GLU A 14 8.75 -16.25 16.90
N ALA A 15 9.10 -15.19 16.16
CA ALA A 15 9.31 -15.27 14.72
C ALA A 15 10.47 -16.21 14.37
N GLU A 16 11.57 -16.16 15.11
CA GLU A 16 12.68 -17.10 14.95
C GLU A 16 12.26 -18.54 15.27
N ARG A 17 11.54 -18.77 16.38
CA ARG A 17 11.03 -20.10 16.75
C ARG A 17 10.16 -20.70 15.63
N VAL A 18 9.20 -19.93 15.14
CA VAL A 18 8.29 -20.35 14.07
C VAL A 18 9.06 -20.66 12.78
N LEU A 19 9.98 -19.78 12.36
CA LEU A 19 10.76 -19.98 11.14
C LEU A 19 11.74 -21.14 11.24
N ARG A 20 12.31 -21.43 12.41
CA ARG A 20 13.14 -22.62 12.64
C ARG A 20 12.32 -23.91 12.48
N ILE A 21 11.09 -23.94 12.97
CA ILE A 21 10.17 -25.07 12.74
C ILE A 21 9.83 -25.19 11.25
N CYS A 22 9.52 -24.06 10.59
CA CYS A 22 9.24 -24.05 9.15
C CYS A 22 10.42 -24.54 8.31
N THR A 23 11.65 -24.17 8.67
CA THR A 23 12.87 -24.57 7.94
C THR A 23 13.23 -26.04 8.20
N ALA A 24 12.92 -26.58 9.38
CA ALA A 24 13.11 -28.00 9.65
C ALA A 24 12.10 -28.88 8.88
N CYS A 25 10.87 -28.40 8.70
CA CYS A 25 9.78 -29.15 8.07
C CYS A 25 9.73 -28.99 6.55
N MET A 26 9.94 -27.77 6.03
CA MET A 26 9.88 -27.38 4.60
C MET A 26 8.64 -27.83 3.81
N TYR A 27 7.59 -28.34 4.47
CA TYR A 27 6.37 -28.85 3.82
C TYR A 27 5.70 -27.82 2.89
N CYS A 28 5.77 -26.54 3.24
CA CYS A 28 5.12 -25.46 2.49
C CYS A 28 5.98 -24.90 1.33
N ASP A 29 7.15 -25.46 1.03
CA ASP A 29 8.05 -24.97 -0.04
C ASP A 29 7.37 -24.92 -1.41
N GLY A 30 6.63 -25.98 -1.76
CA GLY A 30 5.84 -26.03 -2.99
C GLY A 30 4.60 -25.13 -3.00
N LEU A 31 4.19 -24.59 -1.85
CA LEU A 31 2.95 -23.81 -1.69
C LEU A 31 3.20 -22.30 -1.66
N CYS A 32 4.36 -21.88 -1.14
CA CYS A 32 4.59 -20.49 -0.77
C CYS A 32 5.91 -19.98 -1.38
N PRO A 33 5.88 -18.92 -2.20
CA PRO A 33 7.09 -18.39 -2.84
C PRO A 33 8.09 -17.75 -1.87
N VAL A 34 7.77 -17.66 -0.58
CA VAL A 34 8.66 -17.19 0.49
C VAL A 34 9.60 -18.30 0.97
N PHE A 35 9.17 -19.56 0.94
CA PHE A 35 9.91 -20.67 1.55
C PHE A 35 11.29 -20.94 0.92
N PRO A 36 11.50 -20.72 -0.39
CA PRO A 36 12.86 -20.78 -0.93
C PRO A 36 13.85 -19.82 -0.27
N ALA A 37 13.39 -18.75 0.40
CA ALA A 37 14.24 -17.79 1.10
C ALA A 37 14.62 -18.22 2.53
N ILE A 38 14.04 -19.30 3.06
CA ILE A 38 14.40 -19.87 4.38
C ILE A 38 15.18 -21.18 4.25
N ASP A 39 15.32 -21.70 3.03
CA ASP A 39 16.05 -22.95 2.78
C ASP A 39 17.49 -22.88 3.35
N ASN A 40 17.91 -23.97 4.00
CA ASN A 40 19.20 -24.09 4.69
C ASN A 40 19.53 -22.96 5.70
N THR A 41 18.52 -22.27 6.24
CA THR A 41 18.71 -21.18 7.21
C THR A 41 18.39 -21.64 8.64
N HIS A 42 19.37 -21.60 9.54
CA HIS A 42 19.21 -22.12 10.91
C HIS A 42 19.06 -21.04 11.99
N GLN A 43 19.39 -19.79 11.67
CA GLN A 43 19.33 -18.64 12.58
C GLN A 43 18.77 -17.45 11.83
N PHE A 44 17.93 -16.66 12.50
CA PHE A 44 17.27 -15.51 11.87
C PHE A 44 17.56 -14.25 12.66
N LYS A 45 18.39 -13.36 12.10
CA LYS A 45 18.61 -12.04 12.68
C LYS A 45 17.40 -11.15 12.39
N LEU A 46 17.28 -10.04 13.11
CA LEU A 46 16.17 -9.10 12.92
C LEU A 46 16.03 -8.60 11.47
N SER A 47 17.14 -8.39 10.75
CA SER A 47 17.13 -8.00 9.34
C SER A 47 16.54 -9.08 8.43
N ASP A 48 16.80 -10.36 8.71
CA ASP A 48 16.20 -11.50 7.98
C ASP A 48 14.71 -11.60 8.26
N LEU A 49 14.30 -11.42 9.52
CA LEU A 49 12.89 -11.37 9.89
C LEU A 49 12.16 -10.22 9.19
N ASN A 50 12.76 -9.03 9.15
CA ASN A 50 12.23 -7.86 8.45
C ASN A 50 12.08 -8.11 6.93
N TYR A 51 13.08 -8.77 6.33
CA TYR A 51 13.04 -9.20 4.93
C TYR A 51 11.90 -10.18 4.67
N LEU A 52 11.87 -11.32 5.38
CA LEU A 52 10.88 -12.38 5.19
C LEU A 52 9.45 -11.90 5.45
N ALA A 53 9.26 -11.04 6.45
CA ALA A 53 7.98 -10.43 6.76
C ALA A 53 7.42 -9.58 5.60
N ASN A 54 8.31 -8.90 4.86
CA ASN A 54 7.95 -8.11 3.68
C ASN A 54 7.97 -8.92 2.38
N LEU A 55 8.65 -10.06 2.32
CA LEU A 55 8.50 -11.02 1.22
C LEU A 55 7.15 -11.76 1.30
N CYS A 56 6.66 -11.99 2.52
CA CYS A 56 5.36 -12.58 2.80
C CYS A 56 4.19 -11.67 2.37
N HIS A 57 3.29 -12.23 1.57
CA HIS A 57 2.09 -11.52 1.07
C HIS A 57 0.81 -11.85 1.83
N ASN A 58 0.92 -12.54 2.97
CA ASN A 58 -0.20 -12.94 3.83
C ASN A 58 -1.25 -13.78 3.10
N CYS A 59 -0.77 -14.71 2.26
CA CYS A 59 -1.60 -15.58 1.42
C CYS A 59 -2.26 -16.74 2.19
N LYS A 60 -1.80 -16.99 3.42
CA LYS A 60 -2.33 -17.98 4.39
C LYS A 60 -2.33 -19.45 3.97
N GLY A 61 -1.90 -19.81 2.75
CA GLY A 61 -1.80 -21.23 2.35
C GLY A 61 -0.93 -22.08 3.28
N CYS A 62 0.17 -21.50 3.80
CA CYS A 62 1.02 -22.17 4.79
C CYS A 62 0.35 -22.39 6.15
N TRP A 63 -0.74 -21.69 6.48
CA TRP A 63 -1.51 -21.95 7.70
C TRP A 63 -2.39 -23.20 7.52
N TYR A 64 -3.24 -23.21 6.48
CA TYR A 64 -4.15 -24.34 6.25
C TYR A 64 -3.44 -25.66 5.92
N ALA A 65 -2.22 -25.59 5.39
CA ALA A 65 -1.40 -26.76 5.11
C ALA A 65 -0.54 -27.22 6.30
N CYS A 66 -0.40 -26.42 7.38
CA CYS A 66 0.55 -26.70 8.44
C CYS A 66 -0.02 -27.69 9.47
N GLN A 67 0.72 -28.78 9.71
CA GLN A 67 0.39 -29.80 10.70
C GLN A 67 0.57 -29.33 12.15
N TYR A 68 1.19 -28.17 12.34
CA TYR A 68 1.58 -27.63 13.64
C TYR A 68 0.79 -26.38 14.05
N THR A 69 -0.27 -26.03 13.32
CA THR A 69 -1.22 -25.00 13.76
C THR A 69 -1.90 -25.45 15.06
N PRO A 70 -2.45 -24.51 15.87
CA PRO A 70 -3.34 -24.87 16.97
C PRO A 70 -4.41 -25.89 16.52
N PRO A 71 -4.77 -26.86 17.38
CA PRO A 71 -4.37 -27.01 18.79
C PRO A 71 -3.02 -27.73 19.03
N HIS A 72 -2.20 -27.98 18.00
CA HIS A 72 -0.91 -28.63 18.17
C HIS A 72 -0.01 -27.85 19.18
N PRO A 73 0.76 -28.51 20.07
CA PRO A 73 1.56 -27.84 21.10
C PRO A 73 2.57 -26.79 20.57
N PHE A 74 3.04 -26.94 19.33
CA PHE A 74 3.91 -25.94 18.70
C PHE A 74 3.20 -24.65 18.30
N ALA A 75 1.87 -24.68 18.15
CA ALA A 75 0.99 -23.54 17.88
C ALA A 75 1.53 -22.59 16.79
N VAL A 76 1.98 -23.13 15.66
CA VAL A 76 2.62 -22.38 14.58
C VAL A 76 1.59 -21.50 13.86
N ASN A 77 1.77 -20.17 13.89
CA ASN A 77 1.03 -19.22 13.08
C ASN A 77 1.98 -18.32 12.27
N LEU A 78 2.54 -18.86 11.18
CA LEU A 78 3.50 -18.12 10.35
C LEU A 78 2.91 -16.83 9.75
N PRO A 79 1.68 -16.80 9.17
CA PRO A 79 1.15 -15.58 8.59
C PRO A 79 0.94 -14.46 9.62
N ALA A 80 0.36 -14.75 10.78
CA ALA A 80 0.16 -13.74 11.83
C ALA A 80 1.50 -13.26 12.41
N THR A 81 2.45 -14.17 12.64
CA THR A 81 3.78 -13.83 13.18
C THR A 81 4.55 -12.91 12.23
N LEU A 82 4.61 -13.24 10.93
CA LEU A 82 5.25 -12.38 9.94
C LEU A 82 4.48 -11.07 9.70
N ALA A 83 3.14 -11.06 9.87
CA ALA A 83 2.36 -9.82 9.81
C ALA A 83 2.71 -8.88 10.98
N ALA A 84 2.88 -9.40 12.19
CA ALA A 84 3.31 -8.63 13.35
C ALA A 84 4.73 -8.08 13.19
N VAL A 85 5.68 -8.90 12.73
CA VAL A 85 7.05 -8.45 12.39
C VAL A 85 7.02 -7.36 11.30
N ARG A 86 6.18 -7.53 10.27
CA ARG A 86 6.03 -6.54 9.18
C ARG A 86 5.56 -5.20 9.72
N GLN A 87 4.55 -5.19 10.60
CA GLN A 87 4.05 -3.96 11.23
C GLN A 87 5.13 -3.26 12.06
N ARG A 88 5.93 -4.04 12.81
CA ARG A 88 7.11 -3.51 13.49
C ARG A 88 8.12 -2.91 12.51
N SER A 89 8.41 -3.61 11.41
CA SER A 89 9.35 -3.12 10.40
C SER A 89 8.91 -1.78 9.82
N TYR A 90 7.61 -1.60 9.52
CA TYR A 90 7.10 -0.31 9.05
C TYR A 90 7.40 0.79 10.06
N ARG A 91 7.01 0.59 11.32
CA ARG A 91 7.23 1.55 12.40
C ARG A 91 8.71 1.91 12.59
N ASP A 92 9.57 0.92 12.63
CA ASP A 92 10.98 1.08 13.01
C ASP A 92 11.79 1.79 11.90
N TYR A 93 11.36 1.66 10.63
CA TYR A 93 11.99 2.32 9.49
C TYR A 93 11.41 3.69 9.14
N LEU A 94 10.28 4.11 9.73
CA LEU A 94 9.69 5.42 9.42
C LEU A 94 10.64 6.57 9.74
N TRP A 95 10.64 7.55 8.84
CA TRP A 95 11.27 8.84 9.06
C TRP A 95 10.25 9.96 8.79
N PRO A 96 10.16 10.98 9.68
CA PRO A 96 10.89 11.12 10.94
C PRO A 96 10.45 10.11 12.03
N ARG A 97 11.32 9.85 13.02
CA ARG A 97 11.09 8.81 14.06
C ARG A 97 9.80 8.99 14.87
N TRP A 98 9.30 10.21 15.03
CA TRP A 98 8.06 10.47 15.76
C TRP A 98 6.82 9.91 15.04
N LEU A 99 6.87 9.73 13.72
CA LEU A 99 5.81 9.04 12.96
C LEU A 99 5.61 7.60 13.42
N GLY A 100 6.67 6.94 13.90
CA GLY A 100 6.56 5.61 14.51
C GLY A 100 5.65 5.58 15.74
N ARG A 101 5.42 6.72 16.42
CA ARG A 101 4.43 6.81 17.52
C ARG A 101 3.01 6.83 16.97
N ALA A 102 2.75 7.62 15.92
CA ALA A 102 1.45 7.65 15.24
C ALA A 102 1.08 6.28 14.65
N PHE A 103 2.08 5.52 14.19
CA PHE A 103 1.90 4.17 13.65
C PHE A 103 1.50 3.11 14.69
N ARG A 104 1.60 3.39 16.01
CA ARG A 104 1.15 2.43 17.05
C ARG A 104 -0.36 2.22 17.03
N SER A 105 -1.11 3.28 16.73
CA SER A 105 -2.57 3.28 16.62
C SER A 105 -2.96 3.87 15.27
N PRO A 106 -2.64 3.17 14.17
CA PRO A 106 -2.61 3.78 12.84
C PRO A 106 -3.98 4.29 12.41
N ALA A 107 -5.06 3.57 12.73
CA ALA A 107 -6.43 3.99 12.42
C ALA A 107 -6.79 5.33 13.08
N VAL A 108 -6.45 5.51 14.36
CA VAL A 108 -6.72 6.75 15.11
C VAL A 108 -5.83 7.88 14.60
N GLY A 109 -4.54 7.62 14.38
CA GLY A 109 -3.60 8.60 13.84
C GLY A 109 -4.01 9.10 12.44
N ILE A 110 -4.45 8.19 11.57
CA ILE A 110 -5.00 8.52 10.25
C ILE A 110 -6.26 9.38 10.40
N ALA A 111 -7.25 8.92 11.16
CA ALA A 111 -8.52 9.63 11.31
C ALA A 111 -8.33 11.03 11.92
N ALA A 112 -7.50 11.17 12.96
CA ALA A 112 -7.22 12.46 13.58
C ALA A 112 -6.51 13.43 12.63
N THR A 113 -5.48 12.96 11.91
CA THR A 113 -4.72 13.80 10.96
C THR A 113 -5.61 14.24 9.80
N VAL A 114 -6.32 13.30 9.16
CA VAL A 114 -7.19 13.60 8.02
C VAL A 114 -8.36 14.49 8.48
N GLY A 115 -9.00 14.17 9.60
CA GLY A 115 -10.08 14.97 10.16
C GLY A 115 -9.65 16.41 10.47
N PHE A 116 -8.49 16.58 11.11
CA PHE A 116 -7.93 17.90 11.37
C PHE A 116 -7.69 18.69 10.07
N VAL A 117 -7.06 18.07 9.07
CA VAL A 117 -6.74 18.73 7.80
C VAL A 117 -8.00 19.09 7.01
N VAL A 118 -9.00 18.21 6.98
CA VAL A 118 -10.30 18.49 6.34
C VAL A 118 -10.99 19.66 7.03
N LEU A 119 -11.10 19.64 8.37
CA LEU A 119 -11.74 20.71 9.14
C LEU A 119 -10.98 22.04 8.99
N ALA A 120 -9.65 22.03 9.04
CA ALA A 120 -8.84 23.21 8.84
C ALA A 120 -9.01 23.79 7.42
N THR A 121 -9.00 22.93 6.40
CA THR A 121 -9.20 23.36 5.00
C THR A 121 -10.58 23.98 4.81
N LEU A 122 -11.63 23.35 5.36
CA LEU A 122 -13.00 23.88 5.34
C LEU A 122 -13.09 25.22 6.07
N ALA A 123 -12.54 25.32 7.28
CA ALA A 123 -12.57 26.55 8.07
C ALA A 123 -11.87 27.71 7.34
N ILE A 124 -10.67 27.47 6.79
CA ILE A 124 -9.91 28.49 6.06
C ILE A 124 -10.70 28.98 4.84
N VAL A 125 -11.24 28.08 4.02
CA VAL A 125 -12.02 28.49 2.83
C VAL A 125 -13.30 29.23 3.23
N LEU A 126 -14.03 28.77 4.26
CA LEU A 126 -15.23 29.46 4.75
C LEU A 126 -14.94 30.87 5.28
N MET A 127 -13.76 31.09 5.88
CA MET A 127 -13.36 32.40 6.40
C MET A 127 -12.80 33.34 5.31
N CYS A 128 -12.18 32.81 4.27
CA CYS A 128 -11.47 33.60 3.27
C CYS A 128 -12.21 33.77 1.94
N THR A 129 -13.23 32.97 1.67
CA THR A 129 -13.94 32.95 0.37
C THR A 129 -15.37 33.46 0.51
N PRO A 130 -15.80 34.44 -0.31
CA PRO A 130 -17.15 35.00 -0.21
C PRO A 130 -18.22 33.94 -0.55
N PRO A 131 -19.42 33.98 0.09
CA PRO A 131 -20.48 32.99 -0.14
C PRO A 131 -20.91 32.88 -1.61
N ALA A 132 -20.89 33.98 -2.36
CA ALA A 132 -21.22 34.00 -3.77
C ALA A 132 -20.26 33.15 -4.63
N ALA A 133 -18.97 33.07 -4.27
CA ALA A 133 -18.01 32.22 -4.94
C ALA A 133 -18.16 30.76 -4.50
N LEU A 134 -18.47 30.51 -3.23
CA LEU A 134 -18.56 29.16 -2.67
C LEU A 134 -19.82 28.40 -3.12
N PHE A 135 -20.96 29.12 -3.22
CA PHE A 135 -22.26 28.56 -3.58
C PHE A 135 -22.71 28.92 -4.99
N GLY A 136 -21.83 29.55 -5.79
CA GLY A 136 -22.11 29.86 -7.19
C GLY A 136 -22.10 28.60 -8.05
N ALA A 137 -23.17 28.39 -8.83
CA ALA A 137 -23.19 27.38 -9.89
C ALA A 137 -22.57 27.98 -11.16
N ASP A 138 -21.25 27.92 -11.27
CA ASP A 138 -20.53 28.37 -12.46
C ASP A 138 -19.55 27.27 -12.89
N ASP A 139 -19.70 26.80 -14.12
CA ASP A 139 -18.94 25.73 -14.73
C ASP A 139 -17.95 26.23 -15.80
N ARG A 140 -17.82 27.56 -15.95
CA ARG A 140 -16.86 28.17 -16.87
C ARG A 140 -15.42 27.89 -16.48
N GLU A 141 -14.55 27.97 -17.48
CA GLU A 141 -13.10 27.84 -17.30
C GLU A 141 -12.59 28.78 -16.20
N GLY A 142 -11.83 28.22 -15.25
CA GLY A 142 -11.31 28.93 -14.09
C GLY A 142 -12.25 29.03 -12.89
N ALA A 143 -13.48 28.50 -12.96
CA ALA A 143 -14.45 28.59 -11.86
C ALA A 143 -13.92 28.05 -10.53
N PHE A 144 -13.18 26.94 -10.56
CA PHE A 144 -12.57 26.34 -9.36
C PHE A 144 -11.58 27.28 -8.67
N TYR A 145 -10.85 28.08 -9.45
CA TYR A 145 -9.80 28.95 -8.93
C TYR A 145 -10.31 30.20 -8.22
N ARG A 146 -11.61 30.51 -8.38
CA ARG A 146 -12.28 31.55 -7.59
C ARG A 146 -12.64 31.09 -6.18
N VAL A 147 -12.83 29.78 -5.98
CA VAL A 147 -13.08 29.21 -4.66
C VAL A 147 -11.77 29.01 -3.91
N VAL A 148 -10.80 28.36 -4.57
CA VAL A 148 -9.45 28.13 -4.04
C VAL A 148 -8.44 28.51 -5.12
N PRO A 149 -7.63 29.57 -4.92
CA PRO A 149 -6.61 29.98 -5.87
C PRO A 149 -5.69 28.82 -6.28
N TRP A 150 -5.34 28.75 -7.57
CA TRP A 150 -4.52 27.67 -8.11
C TRP A 150 -3.19 27.52 -7.36
N SER A 151 -2.53 28.62 -7.00
CA SER A 151 -1.26 28.60 -6.26
C SER A 151 -1.36 27.90 -4.90
N ILE A 152 -2.47 28.08 -4.19
CA ILE A 152 -2.74 27.41 -2.91
C ILE A 152 -3.02 25.93 -3.15
N MET A 153 -3.87 25.61 -4.14
CA MET A 153 -4.22 24.23 -4.47
C MET A 153 -3.01 23.41 -4.90
N ALA A 154 -2.25 23.91 -5.87
CA ALA A 154 -1.05 23.26 -6.38
C ALA A 154 0.08 23.26 -5.35
N GLY A 155 0.27 24.36 -4.62
CA GLY A 155 1.29 24.49 -3.58
C GLY A 155 1.07 23.53 -2.41
N ALA A 156 -0.15 23.47 -1.86
CA ALA A 156 -0.49 22.59 -0.76
C ALA A 156 -0.45 21.11 -1.17
N ALA A 157 -0.99 20.77 -2.35
CA ALA A 157 -0.91 19.41 -2.90
C ALA A 157 0.55 18.99 -3.14
N GLY A 158 1.33 19.85 -3.79
CA GLY A 158 2.73 19.60 -4.10
C GLY A 158 3.59 19.44 -2.84
N ALA A 159 3.45 20.34 -1.87
CA ALA A 159 4.19 20.27 -0.61
C ALA A 159 3.87 19.01 0.19
N SER A 160 2.59 18.67 0.35
CA SER A 160 2.16 17.47 1.08
C SER A 160 2.57 16.17 0.36
N LEU A 161 2.51 16.13 -0.97
CA LEU A 161 2.99 15.00 -1.77
C LEU A 161 4.51 14.83 -1.69
N LEU A 162 5.28 15.93 -1.84
CA LEU A 162 6.74 15.90 -1.73
C LEU A 162 7.19 15.44 -0.34
N TRP A 163 6.51 15.91 0.71
CA TRP A 163 6.70 15.41 2.07
C TRP A 163 6.50 13.89 2.14
N ALA A 164 5.38 13.39 1.59
CA ALA A 164 5.07 11.97 1.59
C ALA A 164 6.14 11.14 0.88
N MET A 165 6.52 11.58 -0.33
CA MET A 165 7.56 10.94 -1.15
C MET A 165 8.91 10.92 -0.42
N ALA A 166 9.32 12.04 0.19
CA ALA A 166 10.57 12.12 0.93
C ALA A 166 10.59 11.16 2.13
N CYS A 167 9.52 11.12 2.92
CA CYS A 167 9.42 10.22 4.08
C CYS A 167 9.47 8.74 3.67
N ILE A 168 8.70 8.36 2.65
CA ILE A 168 8.66 6.99 2.13
C ILE A 168 10.00 6.58 1.51
N ALA A 169 10.63 7.46 0.73
CA ALA A 169 11.92 7.21 0.11
C ALA A 169 13.01 7.01 1.18
N LEU A 170 13.07 7.87 2.20
CA LEU A 170 14.02 7.74 3.29
C LEU A 170 13.78 6.46 4.10
N ALA A 171 12.53 6.13 4.41
CA ALA A 171 12.17 4.88 5.10
C ALA A 171 12.59 3.65 4.29
N THR A 172 12.38 3.68 2.98
CA THR A 172 12.72 2.59 2.06
C THR A 172 14.24 2.44 1.91
N VAL A 173 14.99 3.55 1.84
CA VAL A 173 16.46 3.52 1.82
C VAL A 173 17.01 2.93 3.12
N ARG A 174 16.43 3.29 4.27
CA ARG A 174 16.84 2.71 5.57
C ARG A 174 16.54 1.22 5.63
N PHE A 175 15.34 0.81 5.21
CA PHE A 175 14.95 -0.59 5.14
C PHE A 175 15.86 -1.38 4.20
N TRP A 176 16.11 -0.86 2.99
CA TRP A 176 17.01 -1.49 2.02
C TRP A 176 18.43 -1.66 2.56
N ARG A 177 18.97 -0.66 3.26
CA ARG A 177 20.31 -0.76 3.88
C ARG A 177 20.41 -1.86 4.93
N ASP A 178 19.31 -2.16 5.62
CA ASP A 178 19.26 -3.25 6.62
C ASP A 178 19.13 -4.62 5.96
N ILE A 179 18.31 -4.73 4.92
CA ILE A 179 18.02 -6.02 4.30
C ILE A 179 18.91 -6.35 3.11
N ALA A 180 19.70 -5.42 2.55
CA ALA A 180 20.42 -5.64 1.30
C ALA A 180 21.30 -6.91 1.34
N PRO A 181 21.17 -7.81 0.35
CA PRO A 181 21.95 -9.04 0.33
C PRO A 181 23.41 -8.78 -0.06
N ASP A 182 24.32 -9.60 0.47
CA ASP A 182 25.73 -9.59 0.05
C ASP A 182 25.92 -10.39 -1.25
N VAL A 183 25.58 -9.76 -2.37
CA VAL A 183 25.66 -10.35 -3.72
C VAL A 183 26.36 -9.41 -4.69
N PRO A 184 27.05 -9.95 -5.72
CA PRO A 184 27.73 -9.10 -6.70
C PRO A 184 26.75 -8.19 -7.45
N LYS A 185 27.17 -6.96 -7.77
CA LYS A 185 26.36 -5.96 -8.51
C LYS A 185 25.72 -6.52 -9.79
N ARG A 186 26.40 -7.43 -10.49
CA ARG A 186 25.86 -8.11 -11.68
C ARG A 186 24.65 -9.01 -11.38
N ALA A 187 24.57 -9.62 -10.20
CA ALA A 187 23.38 -10.37 -9.78
C ALA A 187 22.22 -9.40 -9.49
N MET A 188 22.49 -8.28 -8.82
CA MET A 188 21.51 -7.23 -8.57
C MET A 188 20.89 -6.68 -9.87
N LEU A 189 21.72 -6.37 -10.87
CA LEU A 189 21.23 -5.89 -12.18
C LEU A 189 20.35 -6.93 -12.89
N ARG A 190 20.75 -8.22 -12.85
CA ARG A 190 19.96 -9.31 -13.43
C ARG A 190 18.65 -9.57 -12.68
N ALA A 191 18.55 -9.15 -11.43
CA ALA A 191 17.37 -9.33 -10.59
C ALA A 191 16.25 -8.31 -10.85
N VAL A 192 16.58 -7.16 -11.45
CA VAL A 192 15.61 -6.07 -11.68
C VAL A 192 14.41 -6.53 -12.51
N ALA A 193 14.64 -7.15 -13.67
CA ALA A 193 13.54 -7.57 -14.54
C ALA A 193 12.65 -8.67 -13.91
N PRO A 194 13.19 -9.75 -13.30
CA PRO A 194 12.39 -10.71 -12.53
C PRO A 194 11.62 -10.08 -11.37
N ALA A 195 12.25 -9.18 -10.60
CA ALA A 195 11.59 -8.51 -9.48
C ALA A 195 10.44 -7.62 -9.96
N LEU A 196 10.65 -6.84 -11.02
CA LEU A 196 9.60 -6.02 -11.65
C LEU A 196 8.43 -6.90 -12.14
N ARG A 197 8.72 -8.04 -12.74
CA ARG A 197 7.68 -9.00 -13.15
C ARG A 197 6.87 -9.50 -11.96
N ASP A 198 7.52 -9.85 -10.86
CA ASP A 198 6.85 -10.34 -9.65
C ASP A 198 6.01 -9.23 -8.98
N ILE A 199 6.47 -7.98 -9.02
CA ILE A 199 5.73 -6.79 -8.55
C ILE A 199 4.48 -6.57 -9.41
N VAL A 200 4.63 -6.47 -10.73
CA VAL A 200 3.52 -6.14 -11.64
C VAL A 200 2.48 -7.25 -11.70
N THR A 201 2.92 -8.51 -11.70
CA THR A 201 2.00 -9.64 -11.74
C THR A 201 1.43 -10.00 -10.37
N LEU A 202 1.95 -9.42 -9.28
CA LEU A 202 1.64 -9.82 -7.90
C LEU A 202 1.76 -11.34 -7.70
N ARG A 203 2.81 -11.96 -8.23
CA ARG A 203 3.01 -13.42 -8.19
C ARG A 203 2.91 -13.99 -6.78
N HIS A 204 3.45 -13.26 -5.80
CA HIS A 204 3.45 -13.67 -4.39
C HIS A 204 2.07 -13.58 -3.72
N LEU A 205 1.14 -12.83 -4.32
CA LEU A 205 -0.28 -12.80 -3.95
C LEU A 205 -1.10 -13.88 -4.67
N GLY A 206 -0.45 -14.77 -5.42
CA GLY A 206 -1.06 -15.91 -6.11
C GLY A 206 -0.80 -17.26 -5.43
N GLY A 207 -0.17 -17.30 -4.25
CA GLY A 207 0.02 -18.54 -3.45
C GLY A 207 0.70 -19.68 -4.20
N GLY A 208 1.76 -19.39 -4.95
CA GLY A 208 2.45 -20.41 -5.76
C GLY A 208 1.73 -20.80 -7.06
N GLY A 209 0.52 -20.28 -7.32
CA GLY A 209 -0.25 -20.53 -8.54
C GLY A 209 -1.76 -20.62 -8.28
N PRO A 210 -2.24 -21.50 -7.39
CA PRO A 210 -3.67 -21.72 -7.14
C PRO A 210 -4.42 -20.51 -6.55
N GLY A 211 -3.73 -19.60 -5.86
CA GLY A 211 -4.33 -18.45 -5.19
C GLY A 211 -4.11 -18.46 -3.69
N CYS A 212 -4.75 -17.53 -2.99
CA CYS A 212 -4.64 -17.40 -1.54
C CYS A 212 -5.85 -17.98 -0.81
N ASN A 213 -5.61 -18.38 0.43
CA ASN A 213 -6.61 -18.93 1.34
C ASN A 213 -7.19 -17.81 2.20
N ASP A 214 -8.14 -17.06 1.64
CA ASP A 214 -8.80 -16.00 2.40
C ASP A 214 -9.91 -16.55 3.31
N VAL A 215 -10.66 -17.58 2.85
CA VAL A 215 -11.81 -18.18 3.54
C VAL A 215 -11.66 -19.70 3.52
N GLY A 216 -11.34 -20.28 4.68
CA GLY A 216 -11.04 -21.70 4.82
C GLY A 216 -9.91 -22.19 3.92
N GLU A 217 -9.94 -23.48 3.60
CA GLU A 217 -8.94 -24.15 2.77
C GLU A 217 -9.06 -23.84 1.27
N ARG A 218 -10.08 -23.07 0.85
CA ARG A 218 -10.30 -22.75 -0.55
C ARG A 218 -9.30 -21.70 -1.05
N THR A 219 -8.58 -22.04 -2.10
CA THR A 219 -7.70 -21.11 -2.83
C THR A 219 -8.52 -20.20 -3.76
N SER A 220 -8.11 -18.94 -3.87
CA SER A 220 -8.79 -17.94 -4.71
C SER A 220 -7.83 -16.86 -5.19
N GLN A 221 -8.05 -16.38 -6.41
CA GLN A 221 -7.33 -15.22 -6.98
C GLN A 221 -8.04 -13.89 -6.72
N GLN A 222 -9.17 -13.89 -5.99
CA GLN A 222 -10.00 -12.69 -5.81
C GLN A 222 -9.21 -11.52 -5.22
N ARG A 223 -8.38 -11.75 -4.20
CA ARG A 223 -7.54 -10.69 -3.60
C ARG A 223 -6.57 -10.10 -4.63
N ARG A 224 -5.96 -10.95 -5.45
CA ARG A 224 -5.04 -10.52 -6.51
C ARG A 224 -5.75 -9.69 -7.57
N TRP A 225 -6.92 -10.12 -8.05
CA TRP A 225 -7.70 -9.36 -9.02
C TRP A 225 -8.21 -8.03 -8.47
N ALA A 226 -8.81 -8.04 -7.28
CA ALA A 226 -9.29 -6.81 -6.63
C ALA A 226 -8.16 -5.81 -6.41
N HIS A 227 -6.96 -6.28 -6.04
CA HIS A 227 -5.79 -5.44 -5.92
C HIS A 227 -5.32 -4.87 -7.27
N HIS A 228 -5.28 -5.67 -8.35
CA HIS A 228 -4.93 -5.14 -9.68
C HIS A 228 -5.94 -4.09 -10.16
N VAL A 229 -7.23 -4.34 -9.96
CA VAL A 229 -8.30 -3.38 -10.32
C VAL A 229 -8.14 -2.08 -9.53
N MET A 230 -7.86 -2.16 -8.21
CA MET A 230 -7.58 -0.99 -7.38
C MET A 230 -6.36 -0.21 -7.88
N VAL A 231 -5.23 -0.90 -8.14
CA VAL A 231 -3.99 -0.28 -8.60
C VAL A 231 -4.13 0.32 -10.01
N ALA A 232 -4.82 -0.37 -10.92
CA ALA A 232 -5.12 0.17 -12.24
C ALA A 232 -6.00 1.43 -12.15
N GLY A 233 -6.97 1.43 -11.24
CA GLY A 233 -7.78 2.61 -10.94
C GLY A 233 -6.94 3.79 -10.43
N PHE A 234 -6.07 3.54 -9.45
CA PHE A 234 -5.11 4.54 -8.95
C PHE A 234 -4.16 5.05 -10.05
N ALA A 235 -3.65 4.17 -10.91
CA ALA A 235 -2.83 4.59 -12.05
C ALA A 235 -3.61 5.50 -13.01
N GLY A 236 -4.89 5.19 -13.25
CA GLY A 236 -5.79 6.03 -14.05
C GLY A 236 -5.96 7.44 -13.46
N THR A 237 -6.11 7.56 -12.14
CA THR A 237 -6.22 8.89 -11.49
C THR A 237 -4.89 9.66 -11.53
N VAL A 238 -3.74 9.00 -11.39
CA VAL A 238 -2.43 9.64 -11.59
C VAL A 238 -2.27 10.14 -13.03
N LEU A 239 -2.64 9.33 -14.03
CA LEU A 239 -2.60 9.73 -15.44
C LEU A 239 -3.57 10.88 -15.74
N SER A 240 -4.73 10.90 -15.10
CA SER A 240 -5.67 12.03 -15.13
C SER A 240 -5.02 13.32 -14.62
N THR A 241 -4.36 13.28 -13.46
CA THR A 241 -3.66 14.46 -12.92
C THR A 241 -2.49 14.91 -13.80
N ALA A 242 -1.71 13.96 -14.34
CA ALA A 242 -0.61 14.27 -15.23
C ALA A 242 -1.08 14.92 -16.54
N THR A 243 -2.14 14.39 -17.16
CA THR A 243 -2.73 14.96 -18.38
C THR A 243 -3.39 16.30 -18.11
N ALA A 244 -4.06 16.49 -16.96
CA ALA A 244 -4.57 17.79 -16.53
C ALA A 244 -3.46 18.84 -16.37
N ALA A 245 -2.30 18.46 -15.83
CA ALA A 245 -1.15 19.36 -15.71
C ALA A 245 -0.61 19.76 -17.08
N ILE A 246 -0.55 18.82 -18.04
CA ILE A 246 -0.17 19.12 -19.44
C ILE A 246 -1.17 20.10 -20.06
N TYR A 247 -2.48 19.88 -19.90
CA TYR A 247 -3.50 20.78 -20.43
C TYR A 247 -3.33 22.20 -19.88
N HIS A 248 -3.11 22.33 -18.57
CA HIS A 248 -2.95 23.62 -17.93
C HIS A 248 -1.65 24.34 -18.33
N HIS A 249 -0.51 23.66 -18.31
CA HIS A 249 0.80 24.30 -18.49
C HIS A 249 1.28 24.36 -19.94
N ALA A 250 0.93 23.37 -20.76
CA ALA A 250 1.37 23.31 -22.15
C ALA A 250 0.31 23.83 -23.14
N LEU A 251 -0.98 23.61 -22.85
CA LEU A 251 -2.07 24.03 -23.75
C LEU A 251 -2.78 25.29 -23.28
N GLY A 252 -2.51 25.77 -22.06
CA GLY A 252 -3.14 26.97 -21.49
C GLY A 252 -4.62 26.80 -21.17
N VAL A 253 -5.13 25.57 -21.12
CA VAL A 253 -6.55 25.27 -20.84
C VAL A 253 -6.72 25.06 -19.34
N ALA A 254 -7.56 25.86 -18.70
CA ALA A 254 -7.87 25.76 -17.29
C ALA A 254 -9.05 24.80 -17.00
N ALA A 255 -9.05 24.21 -15.81
CA ALA A 255 -10.18 23.46 -15.30
C ALA A 255 -11.36 24.42 -14.99
N PRO A 256 -12.63 23.98 -15.08
CA PRO A 256 -13.10 22.61 -15.30
C PRO A 256 -13.00 22.14 -16.76
N TYR A 257 -12.53 20.91 -17.00
CA TYR A 257 -12.42 20.36 -18.36
C TYR A 257 -13.72 19.73 -18.87
N PRO A 258 -13.96 19.68 -20.20
CA PRO A 258 -15.09 18.95 -20.79
C PRO A 258 -15.17 17.48 -20.34
N LEU A 259 -16.36 16.89 -20.27
CA LEU A 259 -16.55 15.50 -19.79
C LEU A 259 -15.86 14.46 -20.70
N THR A 260 -15.72 14.77 -21.98
CA THR A 260 -15.05 13.93 -22.99
C THR A 260 -13.54 14.13 -23.03
N SER A 261 -13.00 15.05 -22.24
CA SER A 261 -11.55 15.30 -22.20
C SER A 261 -10.79 14.14 -21.59
N LEU A 262 -9.55 13.95 -22.03
CA LEU A 262 -8.68 12.87 -21.55
C LEU A 262 -8.50 12.89 -20.02
N PRO A 263 -8.27 14.05 -19.35
CA PRO A 263 -8.17 14.09 -17.89
C PRO A 263 -9.43 13.57 -17.19
N VAL A 264 -10.62 13.95 -17.67
CA VAL A 264 -11.89 13.55 -17.03
C VAL A 264 -12.17 12.07 -17.26
N LEU A 265 -11.98 11.56 -18.48
CA LEU A 265 -12.21 10.15 -18.79
C LEU A 265 -11.28 9.22 -17.99
N LEU A 266 -9.98 9.53 -17.95
CA LEU A 266 -9.02 8.77 -17.14
C LEU A 266 -9.36 8.83 -15.65
N GLY A 267 -9.78 10.00 -15.15
CA GLY A 267 -10.14 10.20 -13.76
C GLY A 267 -11.40 9.44 -13.37
N LEU A 268 -12.43 9.45 -14.22
CA LEU A 268 -13.69 8.76 -13.99
C LEU A 268 -13.52 7.24 -14.05
N VAL A 269 -12.92 6.72 -15.13
CA VAL A 269 -12.66 5.28 -15.28
C VAL A 269 -11.74 4.80 -14.16
N GLY A 270 -10.69 5.57 -13.86
CA GLY A 270 -9.77 5.30 -12.76
C GLY A 270 -10.46 5.27 -11.40
N GLY A 271 -11.31 6.26 -11.11
CA GLY A 271 -12.07 6.35 -9.86
C GLY A 271 -13.06 5.20 -9.67
N VAL A 272 -13.82 4.86 -10.70
CA VAL A 272 -14.78 3.72 -10.66
C VAL A 272 -14.04 2.40 -10.48
N ALA A 273 -12.97 2.16 -11.24
CA ALA A 273 -12.15 0.95 -11.08
C ALA A 273 -11.54 0.88 -9.67
N MET A 274 -11.01 1.99 -9.15
CA MET A 274 -10.45 2.03 -7.81
C MET A 274 -11.49 1.70 -6.73
N LEU A 275 -12.71 2.26 -6.81
CA LEU A 275 -13.81 1.94 -5.89
C LEU A 275 -14.22 0.46 -5.97
N ALA A 276 -14.29 -0.10 -7.18
CA ALA A 276 -14.61 -1.53 -7.36
C ALA A 276 -13.54 -2.43 -6.73
N GLY A 277 -12.26 -2.12 -6.94
CA GLY A 277 -11.13 -2.83 -6.34
C GLY A 277 -11.13 -2.74 -4.81
N ILE A 278 -11.38 -1.54 -4.25
CA ILE A 278 -11.49 -1.32 -2.80
C ILE A 278 -12.66 -2.12 -2.22
N GLY A 279 -13.84 -2.08 -2.86
CA GLY A 279 -15.01 -2.86 -2.44
C GLY A 279 -14.73 -4.36 -2.42
N GLY A 280 -14.03 -4.87 -3.45
CA GLY A 280 -13.58 -6.27 -3.49
C GLY A 280 -12.65 -6.63 -2.34
N LEU A 281 -11.66 -5.77 -2.03
CA LEU A 281 -10.72 -6.00 -0.94
C LEU A 281 -11.38 -5.89 0.44
N LEU A 282 -12.24 -4.89 0.68
CA LEU A 282 -12.99 -4.76 1.95
C LEU A 282 -13.94 -5.95 2.16
N GLY A 283 -14.63 -6.39 1.10
CA GLY A 283 -15.50 -7.56 1.16
C GLY A 283 -14.73 -8.87 1.41
N LEU A 284 -13.45 -8.94 1.01
CA LEU A 284 -12.57 -10.05 1.38
C LEU A 284 -12.12 -9.95 2.84
N GLU A 285 -11.67 -8.79 3.30
CA GLU A 285 -11.26 -8.60 4.71
C GLU A 285 -12.40 -8.90 5.70
N PHE A 286 -13.65 -8.59 5.33
CA PHE A 286 -14.81 -8.88 6.18
C PHE A 286 -15.12 -10.38 6.29
N ARG A 287 -14.93 -11.13 5.21
CA ARG A 287 -15.23 -12.57 5.15
C ARG A 287 -14.07 -13.46 5.52
N ALA A 288 -12.85 -12.92 5.55
CA ALA A 288 -11.64 -13.70 5.73
C ALA A 288 -11.51 -14.28 7.14
N ASP A 289 -10.88 -15.45 7.23
CA ASP A 289 -10.66 -16.10 8.51
C ASP A 289 -9.72 -15.27 9.39
N LYS A 290 -10.15 -15.06 10.64
CA LYS A 290 -9.50 -14.17 11.59
C LYS A 290 -8.27 -14.82 12.24
N GLU A 291 -8.35 -16.11 12.55
CA GLU A 291 -7.30 -16.84 13.27
C GLU A 291 -5.92 -16.83 12.58
N PRO A 292 -5.80 -17.04 11.26
CA PRO A 292 -4.50 -16.93 10.57
C PRO A 292 -4.02 -15.48 10.38
N SER A 293 -4.77 -14.47 10.81
CA SER A 293 -4.48 -13.06 10.54
C SER A 293 -4.11 -12.31 11.81
N ASP A 294 -3.14 -11.40 11.71
CA ASP A 294 -2.91 -10.42 12.75
C ASP A 294 -4.03 -9.35 12.73
N PRO A 295 -4.75 -9.10 13.84
CA PRO A 295 -5.82 -8.11 13.88
C PRO A 295 -5.37 -6.66 13.65
N ARG A 296 -4.11 -6.30 13.96
CA ARG A 296 -3.56 -4.96 13.67
C ARG A 296 -3.35 -4.79 12.17
N GLU A 297 -2.91 -5.83 11.48
CA GLU A 297 -2.84 -5.85 10.01
C GLU A 297 -4.22 -5.64 9.37
N VAL A 298 -5.26 -6.34 9.84
CA VAL A 298 -6.63 -6.16 9.35
C VAL A 298 -7.12 -4.72 9.56
N ARG A 299 -6.94 -4.17 10.77
CA ARG A 299 -7.31 -2.77 11.07
C ARG A 299 -6.56 -1.77 10.18
N LEU A 300 -5.27 -1.98 9.93
CA LEU A 300 -4.48 -1.11 9.06
C LEU A 300 -4.97 -1.18 7.60
N ASN A 301 -5.28 -2.39 7.10
CA ASN A 301 -5.82 -2.59 5.76
C ASN A 301 -7.16 -1.86 5.60
N VAL A 302 -8.10 -2.07 6.53
CA VAL A 302 -9.43 -1.44 6.50
C VAL A 302 -9.32 0.08 6.59
N ALA A 303 -8.53 0.62 7.52
CA ALA A 303 -8.38 2.07 7.67
C ALA A 303 -7.84 2.73 6.38
N PHE A 304 -6.84 2.13 5.75
CA PHE A 304 -6.29 2.64 4.50
C PHE A 304 -7.28 2.53 3.33
N LEU A 305 -7.98 1.41 3.20
CA LEU A 305 -8.97 1.20 2.15
C LEU A 305 -10.16 2.17 2.28
N VAL A 306 -10.65 2.41 3.49
CA VAL A 306 -11.71 3.38 3.76
C VAL A 306 -11.26 4.80 3.41
N LEU A 307 -10.05 5.21 3.83
CA LEU A 307 -9.52 6.52 3.46
C LEU A 307 -9.41 6.68 1.94
N LEU A 308 -8.85 5.67 1.25
CA LEU A 308 -8.71 5.69 -0.20
C LEU A 308 -10.09 5.75 -0.89
N ALA A 309 -11.10 5.05 -0.37
CA ALA A 309 -12.47 5.13 -0.86
C ALA A 309 -13.07 6.53 -0.68
N LEU A 310 -12.88 7.16 0.49
CA LEU A 310 -13.38 8.52 0.75
C LEU A 310 -12.75 9.57 -0.18
N VAL A 311 -11.44 9.50 -0.39
CA VAL A 311 -10.74 10.38 -1.35
C VAL A 311 -11.26 10.16 -2.78
N THR A 312 -11.44 8.89 -3.17
CA THR A 312 -11.91 8.55 -4.53
C THR A 312 -13.36 8.97 -4.74
N LEU A 313 -14.24 8.64 -3.79
CA LEU A 313 -15.66 8.95 -3.85
C LEU A 313 -15.89 10.47 -3.86
N SER A 314 -15.15 11.22 -3.03
CA SER A 314 -15.24 12.69 -3.04
C SER A 314 -14.79 13.28 -4.38
N GLY A 315 -13.78 12.72 -5.04
CA GLY A 315 -13.37 13.16 -6.39
C GLY A 315 -14.46 12.91 -7.45
N VAL A 316 -15.09 11.73 -7.42
CA VAL A 316 -16.23 11.42 -8.29
C VAL A 316 -17.43 12.33 -7.99
N ALA A 317 -17.70 12.62 -6.72
CA ALA A 317 -18.77 13.52 -6.31
C ALA A 317 -18.54 14.96 -6.79
N VAL A 318 -17.31 15.47 -6.71
CA VAL A 318 -16.94 16.78 -7.27
C VAL A 318 -17.22 16.81 -8.76
N LEU A 319 -16.84 15.77 -9.51
CA LEU A 319 -17.13 15.70 -10.95
C LEU A 319 -18.63 15.68 -11.25
N ALA A 320 -19.40 14.87 -10.52
CA ALA A 320 -20.84 14.70 -10.71
C ALA A 320 -21.64 15.97 -10.41
N LEU A 321 -21.20 16.76 -9.42
CA LEU A 321 -21.92 17.93 -8.92
C LEU A 321 -21.23 19.26 -9.28
N ARG A 322 -20.26 19.23 -10.21
CA ARG A 322 -19.42 20.39 -10.56
C ARG A 322 -20.18 21.61 -11.07
N GLY A 323 -21.38 21.44 -11.63
CA GLY A 323 -22.23 22.52 -12.14
C GLY A 323 -23.28 23.00 -11.14
N THR A 324 -23.16 22.64 -9.86
CA THR A 324 -24.16 22.96 -8.82
C THR A 324 -23.56 23.83 -7.72
N ALA A 325 -24.43 24.45 -6.89
CA ALA A 325 -24.01 25.21 -5.71
C ALA A 325 -23.23 24.38 -4.67
N ALA A 326 -23.28 23.04 -4.75
CA ALA A 326 -22.52 22.16 -3.86
C ALA A 326 -21.03 22.07 -4.24
N MET A 327 -20.64 22.52 -5.44
CA MET A 327 -19.29 22.37 -5.98
C MET A 327 -18.21 22.90 -5.03
N GLY A 328 -18.39 24.11 -4.46
CA GLY A 328 -17.39 24.75 -3.61
C GLY A 328 -17.05 23.95 -2.37
N LEU A 329 -18.09 23.47 -1.67
CA LEU A 329 -17.92 22.65 -0.47
C LEU A 329 -17.34 21.27 -0.79
N LEU A 330 -17.80 20.63 -1.87
CA LEU A 330 -17.28 19.32 -2.29
C LEU A 330 -15.81 19.41 -2.70
N LEU A 331 -15.44 20.43 -3.48
CA LEU A 331 -14.06 20.67 -3.89
C LEU A 331 -13.18 20.89 -2.67
N THR A 332 -13.61 21.74 -1.74
CA THR A 332 -12.87 22.03 -0.51
C THR A 332 -12.69 20.79 0.36
N GLY A 333 -13.76 20.02 0.55
CA GLY A 333 -13.72 18.76 1.30
C GLY A 333 -12.81 17.72 0.63
N HIS A 334 -12.90 17.58 -0.70
CA HIS A 334 -12.03 16.69 -1.46
C HIS A 334 -10.55 17.10 -1.34
N LEU A 335 -10.22 18.39 -1.46
CA LEU A 335 -8.85 18.89 -1.27
C LEU A 335 -8.34 18.60 0.14
N GLY A 336 -9.15 18.85 1.17
CA GLY A 336 -8.80 18.49 2.56
C GLY A 336 -8.51 17.00 2.72
N LEU A 337 -9.32 16.13 2.08
CA LEU A 337 -9.10 14.69 2.06
C LEU A 337 -7.80 14.31 1.33
N VAL A 338 -7.50 14.93 0.20
CA VAL A 338 -6.26 14.70 -0.58
C VAL A 338 -5.02 15.13 0.20
N PHE A 339 -5.03 16.33 0.79
CA PHE A 339 -3.92 16.83 1.61
C PHE A 339 -3.70 15.92 2.83
N GLY A 340 -4.79 15.57 3.52
CA GLY A 340 -4.76 14.63 4.64
C GLY A 340 -4.21 13.27 4.22
N PHE A 341 -4.67 12.73 3.08
CA PHE A 341 -4.19 11.48 2.51
C PHE A 341 -2.68 11.51 2.27
N PHE A 342 -2.16 12.55 1.61
CA PHE A 342 -0.72 12.69 1.38
C PHE A 342 0.07 12.77 2.70
N LEU A 343 -0.41 13.52 3.69
CA LEU A 343 0.27 13.61 4.98
C LEU A 343 0.33 12.27 5.73
N VAL A 344 -0.71 11.43 5.61
CA VAL A 344 -0.75 10.11 6.29
C VAL A 344 -0.10 8.98 5.51
N LEU A 345 0.16 9.14 4.20
CA LEU A 345 0.78 8.12 3.34
C LEU A 345 2.00 7.44 4.01
N PRO A 346 2.99 8.18 4.59
CA PRO A 346 4.18 7.59 5.16
C PRO A 346 3.95 6.72 6.40
N PHE A 347 2.80 6.82 7.06
CA PHE A 347 2.47 6.03 8.25
C PHE A 347 1.13 5.27 8.08
N SER A 348 0.81 4.95 6.84
CA SER A 348 -0.35 4.14 6.47
C SER A 348 0.08 2.79 5.90
N LYS A 349 -0.89 1.99 5.43
CA LYS A 349 -0.58 0.74 4.71
C LYS A 349 0.27 0.98 3.47
N ALA A 350 0.25 2.17 2.85
CA ALA A 350 0.93 2.46 1.58
C ALA A 350 2.43 2.12 1.58
N VAL A 351 3.11 2.21 2.73
CA VAL A 351 4.53 1.86 2.91
C VAL A 351 4.86 0.42 2.48
N HIS A 352 3.86 -0.47 2.47
CA HIS A 352 4.05 -1.85 2.02
C HIS A 352 4.59 -1.94 0.59
N ALA A 353 4.18 -1.04 -0.31
CA ALA A 353 4.51 -1.15 -1.73
C ALA A 353 6.04 -1.11 -1.98
N PRO A 354 6.78 -0.07 -1.54
CA PRO A 354 8.23 -0.04 -1.72
C PRO A 354 8.98 -1.06 -0.85
N PHE A 355 8.47 -1.40 0.34
CA PHE A 355 9.12 -2.39 1.21
C PHE A 355 9.03 -3.81 0.62
N ARG A 356 7.86 -4.18 0.08
CA ARG A 356 7.69 -5.44 -0.66
C ARG A 356 8.52 -5.45 -1.93
N ALA A 357 8.60 -4.33 -2.67
CA ALA A 357 9.46 -4.23 -3.84
C ALA A 357 10.94 -4.47 -3.49
N ALA A 358 11.43 -3.89 -2.39
CA ALA A 358 12.78 -4.11 -1.89
C ALA A 358 13.02 -5.58 -1.49
N ALA A 359 12.07 -6.22 -0.79
CA ALA A 359 12.16 -7.63 -0.44
C ALA A 359 12.17 -8.54 -1.69
N LEU A 360 11.32 -8.27 -2.67
CA LEU A 360 11.28 -9.02 -3.94
C LEU A 360 12.58 -8.86 -4.73
N LEU A 361 13.17 -7.66 -4.74
CA LEU A 361 14.47 -7.41 -5.37
C LEU A 361 15.58 -8.22 -4.69
N ARG A 362 15.61 -8.27 -3.34
CA ARG A 362 16.54 -9.13 -2.60
C ARG A 362 16.39 -10.60 -3.00
N ALA A 363 15.17 -11.13 -2.95
CA ALA A 363 14.90 -12.53 -3.28
C ALA A 363 15.34 -12.88 -4.71
N ALA A 364 15.06 -12.00 -5.68
CA ALA A 364 15.49 -12.17 -7.06
C ALA A 364 17.03 -12.10 -7.20
N ALA A 365 17.70 -11.25 -6.41
CA ALA A 365 19.16 -11.10 -6.44
C ALA A 365 19.89 -12.30 -5.84
N GLU A 366 19.42 -12.84 -4.71
CA GLU A 366 19.91 -14.08 -4.11
C GLU A 366 19.77 -15.25 -5.10
N LYS A 367 18.60 -15.39 -5.74
CA LYS A 367 18.38 -16.40 -6.79
C LYS A 367 19.29 -16.23 -8.00
N ALA A 368 19.53 -14.98 -8.44
CA ALA A 368 20.42 -14.70 -9.56
C ALA A 368 21.91 -14.96 -9.23
N ALA A 369 22.29 -14.86 -7.95
CA ALA A 369 23.63 -15.18 -7.46
C ALA A 369 23.84 -16.69 -7.33
N ALA A 370 22.83 -17.44 -6.86
CA ALA A 370 22.87 -18.89 -6.71
C ALA A 370 22.94 -19.66 -8.04
N ARG A 371 22.50 -19.03 -9.16
CA ARG A 371 22.59 -19.66 -10.48
C ARG A 371 24.07 -19.81 -10.89
N PRO A 372 24.58 -21.04 -11.15
CA PRO A 372 25.98 -21.24 -11.47
C PRO A 372 26.37 -20.44 -12.71
N ARG A 373 27.54 -19.78 -12.66
CA ARG A 373 28.14 -19.12 -13.81
C ARG A 373 28.52 -20.20 -14.83
N GLY A 374 27.71 -20.36 -15.87
CA GLY A 374 28.06 -21.11 -17.07
C GLY A 374 27.40 -22.48 -17.19
N LYS A 375 26.37 -22.55 -18.04
CA LYS A 375 26.39 -23.53 -19.12
C LYS A 375 26.49 -22.69 -20.40
N PRO A 376 27.64 -22.67 -21.11
CA PRO A 376 27.67 -22.12 -22.46
C PRO A 376 26.75 -22.96 -23.35
N ASP A 377 26.20 -22.34 -24.38
CA ASP A 377 25.55 -23.03 -25.49
C ASP A 377 26.36 -24.28 -25.86
N ARG A 378 25.67 -25.42 -26.00
CA ARG A 378 26.16 -26.52 -26.80
C ARG A 378 25.16 -26.70 -27.92
N GLY A 379 25.69 -26.48 -29.12
CA GLY A 379 25.04 -26.57 -30.42
C GLY A 379 24.44 -27.93 -30.73
#